data_AF-A0A2J0UGV4-F1
#
_entry.id   AF-A0A2J0UGV4-F1
#
_cell.length_a   1.000
_cell.length_b   1.000
_cell.length_c   1.000
_cell.angle_alpha   90.00
_cell.angle_beta   90.00
_cell.angle_gamma   90.00
#
_symmetry.space_group_name_H-M   'P 1'
#
loop_
_entity.id
_entity.type
_entity.pdbx_description
1 polymer ?
#
loop_
_entity_poly.entity_id
_entity_poly.type
_entity_poly.pdbx_seq_one_letter_code
_entity_poly.pdbx_strand_id
1 'polypeptide(L)'
;MIDAPPKLTRLRAQISKLAEDIEGMREGVRPESEALAAVDQHIQKMAESVRIQPFAFAHTSGGGDPVSMYPEDSHRYACKFFPDVIRARLYDEVKAIYQRGLTVADDAAREEMEAQLLDLEHQEEAFIRQAAAEGKSIPRRADANPVVLLAD
;
A
#
# COMPACT_ATOMS: atom_id res chain seq x y z
N MET A 1 -1.88 41.04 0.01
CA MET A 1 -2.15 39.71 0.59
C MET A 1 -2.95 39.94 1.85
N ILE A 2 -4.21 39.52 1.89
CA ILE A 2 -5.00 39.54 3.12
C ILE A 2 -4.63 38.24 3.82
N ASP A 3 -4.03 38.33 5.01
CA ASP A 3 -3.72 37.15 5.80
C ASP A 3 -5.01 36.36 6.07
N ALA A 4 -4.92 35.05 5.92
CA ALA A 4 -6.00 34.16 6.26
C ALA A 4 -6.39 34.38 7.74
N PRO A 5 -7.68 34.51 8.05
CA PRO A 5 -8.11 34.69 9.43
C PRO A 5 -7.64 33.51 10.29
N PRO A 6 -7.32 33.72 11.58
CA PRO A 6 -6.65 32.73 12.42
C PRO A 6 -7.41 31.40 12.56
N LYS A 7 -8.74 31.42 12.38
CA LYS A 7 -9.57 30.21 12.32
C LYS A 7 -9.24 29.35 11.09
N LEU A 8 -9.11 29.97 9.92
CA LEU A 8 -8.78 29.28 8.67
C LEU A 8 -7.37 28.70 8.70
N THR A 9 -6.41 29.44 9.27
CA THR A 9 -5.04 28.96 9.43
C THR A 9 -4.97 27.71 10.33
N ARG A 10 -5.75 27.69 11.43
CA ARG A 10 -5.85 26.50 12.29
C ARG A 10 -6.49 25.31 11.57
N LEU A 11 -7.56 25.57 10.80
CA LEU A 11 -8.24 24.53 10.02
C LEU A 11 -7.29 23.90 8.99
N ARG A 12 -6.53 24.72 8.26
CA ARG A 12 -5.52 24.23 7.31
C ARG A 12 -4.45 23.39 7.97
N ALA A 13 -3.96 23.81 9.15
CA ALA A 13 -2.98 23.04 9.90
C ALA A 13 -3.54 21.67 10.36
N GLN A 14 -4.82 21.60 10.72
CA GLN A 14 -5.49 20.34 11.04
C GLN A 14 -5.62 19.44 9.82
N ILE A 15 -6.01 19.99 8.67
CA ILE A 15 -6.10 19.24 7.41
C ILE A 15 -4.73 18.67 7.01
N SER A 16 -3.68 19.49 7.02
CA SER A 16 -2.33 19.03 6.67
C SER A 16 -1.85 17.92 7.60
N LYS A 17 -2.05 18.08 8.91
CA LYS A 17 -1.65 17.05 9.88
C LYS A 17 -2.40 15.73 9.66
N LEU A 18 -3.72 15.80 9.47
CA LEU A 18 -4.53 14.59 9.29
C LEU A 18 -4.20 13.87 7.97
N ALA A 19 -3.88 14.63 6.90
CA ALA A 19 -3.41 14.06 5.65
C ALA A 19 -2.04 13.36 5.79
N GLU A 20 -1.12 13.94 6.57
CA GLU A 20 0.18 13.30 6.89
C GLU A 20 -0.02 12.02 7.72
N ASP A 21 -0.91 12.05 8.72
CA ASP A 21 -1.22 10.90 9.57
C ASP A 21 -1.83 9.75 8.72
N ILE A 22 -2.74 10.05 7.78
CA ILE A 22 -3.33 9.06 6.85
C ILE A 22 -2.26 8.46 5.90
N GLU A 23 -1.40 9.30 5.32
CA GLU A 23 -0.34 8.80 4.44
C GLU A 23 0.70 7.96 5.21
N GLY A 24 1.00 8.32 6.46
CA GLY A 24 1.84 7.52 7.35
C GLY A 24 1.27 6.13 7.65
N MET A 25 -0.05 5.98 7.72
CA MET A 25 -0.70 4.67 7.84
C MET A 25 -0.61 3.86 6.52
N ARG A 26 -0.61 4.54 5.37
CA ARG A 26 -0.54 3.92 4.04
C ARG A 26 0.79 3.22 3.76
N GLU A 27 1.89 3.72 4.33
CA GLU A 27 3.22 3.11 4.18
C GLU A 27 3.42 1.83 5.01
N GLY A 28 2.50 1.49 5.93
CA GLY A 28 2.72 0.45 6.94
C GLY A 28 2.33 -0.98 6.55
N VAL A 29 1.22 -1.18 5.83
CA VAL A 29 0.64 -2.52 5.59
C VAL A 29 -0.07 -2.58 4.24
N ARG A 30 0.23 -3.61 3.44
CA ARG A 30 -0.47 -3.86 2.16
C ARG A 30 -1.77 -4.62 2.39
N PRO A 31 -2.76 -4.56 1.47
CA PRO A 31 -3.97 -5.40 1.56
C PRO A 31 -3.62 -6.90 1.60
N GLU A 32 -4.42 -7.71 2.30
CA GLU A 32 -4.18 -9.17 2.43
C GLU A 32 -4.08 -9.84 1.06
N SER A 33 -4.98 -9.52 0.13
CA SER A 33 -4.98 -10.04 -1.24
C SER A 33 -3.67 -9.72 -1.99
N GLU A 34 -3.13 -8.52 -1.81
CA GLU A 34 -1.85 -8.12 -2.41
C GLU A 34 -0.66 -8.79 -1.73
N ALA A 35 -0.74 -9.03 -0.42
CA ALA A 35 0.29 -9.78 0.31
C ALA A 35 0.36 -11.23 -0.17
N LEU A 36 -0.79 -11.87 -0.36
CA LEU A 36 -0.87 -13.23 -0.90
C LEU A 36 -0.37 -13.30 -2.35
N ALA A 37 -0.72 -12.32 -3.19
CA ALA A 37 -0.19 -12.23 -4.55
C ALA A 37 1.35 -12.03 -4.57
N ALA A 38 1.89 -11.27 -3.61
CA ALA A 38 3.33 -11.10 -3.48
C ALA A 38 4.05 -12.41 -3.11
N VAL A 39 3.41 -13.29 -2.32
CA VAL A 39 3.92 -14.64 -2.04
C VAL A 39 4.02 -15.45 -3.34
N ASP A 40 3.00 -15.42 -4.20
CA ASP A 40 3.03 -16.14 -5.47
C ASP A 40 4.15 -15.65 -6.39
N GLN A 41 4.28 -14.33 -6.53
CA GLN A 41 5.34 -13.72 -7.33
C GLN A 41 6.73 -14.10 -6.81
N HIS A 42 6.91 -14.13 -5.49
CA HIS A 42 8.17 -14.55 -4.88
C HIS A 42 8.50 -16.01 -5.22
N ILE A 43 7.54 -16.92 -5.03
CA ILE A 43 7.72 -18.36 -5.34
C ILE A 43 8.09 -18.53 -6.81
N GLN A 44 7.37 -17.86 -7.72
CA GLN A 44 7.66 -17.92 -9.15
C GLN A 44 9.08 -17.43 -9.46
N LYS A 45 9.44 -16.24 -8.98
CA LYS A 45 10.78 -15.66 -9.18
C LYS A 45 11.90 -16.58 -8.68
N MET A 46 11.69 -17.22 -7.54
CA MET A 46 12.65 -18.18 -6.98
C MET A 46 12.73 -19.47 -7.79
N ALA A 47 11.60 -20.02 -8.21
CA ALA A 47 11.53 -21.21 -9.05
C ALA A 47 12.16 -21.02 -10.44
N GLU A 48 12.00 -19.85 -11.05
CA GLU A 48 12.57 -19.52 -12.36
C GLU A 48 14.11 -19.47 -12.33
N SER A 49 14.69 -19.13 -11.19
CA SER A 49 16.15 -19.12 -11.02
C SER A 49 16.78 -20.52 -10.99
N VAL A 50 15.99 -21.57 -10.76
CA VAL A 50 16.45 -22.96 -10.77
C VAL A 50 16.32 -23.55 -12.17
N ARG A 51 17.45 -23.91 -12.78
CA ARG A 51 17.48 -24.58 -14.08
C ARG A 51 17.56 -26.08 -13.89
N ILE A 52 16.65 -26.82 -14.52
CA ILE A 52 16.70 -28.28 -14.61
C ILE A 52 17.20 -28.62 -16.01
N GLN A 53 18.15 -29.55 -16.09
CA GLN A 53 18.81 -29.95 -17.33
C GLN A 53 18.57 -31.45 -17.58
N PRO A 54 17.39 -31.85 -18.10
CA PRO A 54 17.08 -33.27 -18.32
C PRO A 54 18.07 -33.99 -19.25
N PHE A 55 18.73 -33.23 -20.13
CA PHE A 55 19.76 -33.73 -21.05
C PHE A 55 20.92 -34.43 -20.34
N ALA A 56 21.22 -34.05 -19.08
CA ALA A 56 22.24 -34.71 -18.26
C ALA A 56 21.95 -36.20 -18.01
N PHE A 57 20.68 -36.62 -18.07
CA PHE A 57 20.29 -38.02 -17.93
C PHE A 57 20.20 -38.77 -19.26
N ALA A 58 20.16 -38.05 -20.39
CA ALA A 58 19.89 -38.63 -21.71
C ALA A 58 21.16 -38.94 -22.52
N HIS A 59 22.34 -38.45 -22.11
CA HIS A 59 23.57 -38.57 -22.89
C HIS A 59 24.75 -39.07 -22.06
N THR A 60 25.52 -40.00 -22.65
CA THR A 60 26.70 -40.65 -22.04
C THR A 60 27.96 -39.79 -22.04
N SER A 61 28.01 -38.75 -22.88
CA SER A 61 29.08 -37.77 -22.91
C SER A 61 28.86 -36.73 -21.80
N GLY A 62 29.24 -37.08 -20.57
CA GLY A 62 29.19 -36.31 -19.32
C GLY A 62 28.84 -34.82 -19.46
N GLY A 63 27.55 -34.50 -19.46
CA GLY A 63 27.04 -33.18 -19.78
C GLY A 63 26.34 -32.53 -18.59
N GLY A 64 27.14 -32.06 -17.62
CA GLY A 64 26.71 -31.13 -16.57
C GLY A 64 25.84 -31.70 -15.45
N ASP A 65 25.69 -30.93 -14.37
CA ASP A 65 24.80 -31.30 -13.27
C ASP A 65 23.33 -31.24 -13.73
N PRO A 66 22.49 -32.23 -13.35
CA PRO A 66 21.11 -32.34 -13.82
C PRO A 66 20.20 -31.21 -13.36
N VAL A 67 20.65 -30.46 -12.35
CA VAL A 67 20.03 -29.25 -11.85
C VAL A 67 21.15 -28.25 -11.64
N SER A 68 20.93 -26.97 -11.94
CA SER A 68 21.90 -25.89 -11.72
C SER A 68 22.53 -26.05 -10.34
N MET A 69 23.85 -26.24 -10.30
CA MET A 69 24.61 -26.41 -9.07
C MET A 69 24.48 -25.15 -8.21
N TYR A 70 24.12 -25.33 -6.94
CA TYR A 70 24.10 -24.30 -5.89
C TYR A 70 23.55 -22.92 -6.31
N PRO A 71 22.22 -22.73 -6.42
CA PRO A 71 21.68 -21.45 -5.98
C PRO A 71 22.13 -21.27 -4.52
N GLU A 72 22.57 -20.08 -4.16
CA GLU A 72 23.08 -19.75 -2.81
C GLU A 72 22.07 -20.03 -1.67
N ASP A 73 20.84 -20.41 -2.02
CA ASP A 73 19.69 -20.53 -1.15
C ASP A 73 18.85 -21.78 -1.51
N SER A 74 18.72 -22.69 -0.54
CA SER A 74 17.92 -23.93 -0.65
C SER A 74 16.43 -23.65 -0.83
N HIS A 75 15.95 -22.47 -0.42
CA HIS A 75 14.57 -22.02 -0.62
C HIS A 75 14.18 -21.99 -2.10
N ARG A 76 15.12 -21.69 -3.00
CA ARG A 76 14.86 -21.66 -4.46
C ARG A 76 14.48 -23.03 -4.99
N TYR A 77 15.14 -24.09 -4.53
CA TYR A 77 14.76 -25.45 -4.88
C TYR A 77 13.41 -25.83 -4.30
N ALA A 78 13.12 -25.42 -3.06
CA ALA A 78 11.82 -25.66 -2.45
C ALA A 78 10.69 -24.99 -3.26
N CYS A 79 10.87 -23.74 -3.69
CA CYS A 79 9.93 -23.06 -4.59
C CYS A 79 9.79 -23.75 -5.95
N LYS A 80 10.86 -24.36 -6.49
CA LYS A 80 10.82 -25.06 -7.79
C LYS A 80 10.09 -26.39 -7.73
N PHE A 81 10.38 -27.20 -6.71
CA PHE A 81 9.91 -28.59 -6.65
C PHE A 81 8.64 -28.76 -5.80
N PHE A 82 8.39 -27.86 -4.85
CA PHE A 82 7.26 -27.94 -3.92
C PHE A 82 6.48 -26.61 -3.84
N PRO A 83 6.11 -25.98 -4.97
CA PRO A 83 5.50 -24.65 -4.97
C PRO A 83 4.21 -24.60 -4.15
N ASP A 84 3.36 -25.63 -4.24
CA ASP A 84 2.07 -25.65 -3.54
C ASP A 84 2.20 -25.77 -2.02
N VAL A 85 3.19 -26.56 -1.56
CA VAL A 85 3.47 -26.72 -0.13
C VAL A 85 4.01 -25.41 0.45
N ILE A 86 4.94 -24.77 -0.26
CA ILE A 86 5.50 -23.48 0.16
C ILE A 86 4.43 -22.39 0.13
N ARG A 87 3.59 -22.35 -0.92
CA ARG A 87 2.47 -21.40 -1.01
C ARG A 87 1.52 -21.58 0.17
N ALA A 88 1.04 -22.80 0.42
CA ALA A 88 0.13 -23.08 1.52
C ALA A 88 0.70 -22.62 2.85
N ARG A 89 1.98 -22.97 3.13
CA ARG A 89 2.63 -22.57 4.38
C ARG A 89 2.77 -21.06 4.52
N LEU A 90 3.26 -20.37 3.50
CA LEU A 90 3.43 -18.92 3.54
C LEU A 90 2.10 -18.19 3.59
N TYR A 91 1.07 -18.70 2.92
CA TYR A 91 -0.28 -18.16 3.00
C TYR A 91 -0.83 -18.26 4.41
N ASP A 92 -0.67 -19.40 5.09
CA ASP A 92 -1.13 -19.56 6.48
C ASP A 92 -0.42 -18.58 7.43
N GLU A 93 0.89 -18.39 7.26
CA GLU A 93 1.68 -17.42 8.05
C GLU A 93 1.24 -15.98 7.77
N VAL A 94 1.05 -15.61 6.50
CA VAL A 94 0.53 -14.29 6.12
C VAL A 94 -0.85 -14.10 6.73
N LYS A 95 -1.80 -15.02 6.51
CA LYS A 95 -3.14 -14.94 7.09
C LYS A 95 -3.12 -14.82 8.61
N ALA A 96 -2.23 -15.55 9.28
CA ALA A 96 -2.09 -15.46 10.73
C ALA A 96 -1.64 -14.07 11.20
N ILE A 97 -0.80 -13.36 10.43
CA ILE A 97 -0.43 -11.97 10.72
C ILE A 97 -1.66 -11.05 10.65
N TYR A 98 -2.49 -11.19 9.61
CA TYR A 98 -3.68 -10.36 9.42
C TYR A 98 -4.76 -10.69 10.46
N GLN A 99 -4.95 -11.97 10.79
CA GLN A 99 -5.88 -12.40 11.85
C GLN A 99 -5.45 -11.95 13.25
N ARG A 100 -4.16 -11.72 13.49
CA ARG A 100 -3.62 -11.21 14.77
C ARG A 100 -3.77 -9.70 14.94
N GLY A 101 -4.39 -9.00 13.98
CA GLY A 101 -4.75 -7.59 14.13
C GLY A 101 -3.89 -6.61 13.34
N LEU A 102 -3.04 -7.06 12.41
CA LEU A 102 -2.71 -6.20 11.28
C LEU A 102 -3.99 -6.12 10.42
N THR A 103 -4.64 -4.96 10.33
CA THR A 103 -5.57 -4.48 9.27
C THR A 103 -7.01 -4.05 9.60
N VAL A 104 -7.86 -4.77 10.35
CA VAL A 104 -9.29 -4.34 10.42
C VAL A 104 -9.55 -3.10 11.30
N ALA A 105 -8.75 -2.89 12.35
CA ALA A 105 -8.86 -1.69 13.18
C ALA A 105 -8.26 -0.44 12.50
N ASP A 106 -7.24 -0.64 11.65
CA ASP A 106 -6.55 0.43 10.95
C ASP A 106 -7.35 0.94 9.76
N ASP A 107 -8.07 0.07 9.04
CA ASP A 107 -8.94 0.51 7.93
C ASP A 107 -10.17 1.28 8.43
N ALA A 108 -10.83 0.84 9.50
CA ALA A 108 -11.96 1.58 10.08
C ALA A 108 -11.52 2.92 10.68
N ALA A 109 -10.38 2.94 11.38
CA ALA A 109 -9.79 4.18 11.88
C ALA A 109 -9.35 5.10 10.73
N ARG A 110 -8.86 4.55 9.63
CA ARG A 110 -8.50 5.31 8.43
C ARG A 110 -9.72 5.87 7.72
N GLU A 111 -10.77 5.08 7.51
CA GLU A 111 -12.04 5.56 6.96
C GLU A 111 -12.63 6.69 7.82
N GLU A 112 -12.54 6.56 9.15
CA GLU A 112 -12.95 7.62 10.06
C GLU A 112 -12.08 8.88 9.90
N MET A 113 -10.77 8.74 9.77
CA MET A 113 -9.86 9.88 9.52
C MET A 113 -10.07 10.51 8.13
N GLU A 114 -10.32 9.71 7.09
CA GLU A 114 -10.63 10.19 5.74
C GLU A 114 -11.97 10.94 5.71
N ALA A 115 -12.98 10.45 6.43
CA ALA A 115 -14.26 11.16 6.60
C ALA A 115 -14.07 12.48 7.36
N GLN A 116 -13.28 12.48 8.44
CA GLN A 116 -12.94 13.69 9.18
C GLN A 116 -12.16 14.69 8.33
N LEU A 117 -11.24 14.21 7.48
CA LEU A 117 -10.49 15.05 6.53
C LEU A 117 -11.46 15.76 5.57
N LEU A 118 -12.38 15.00 4.98
CA LEU A 118 -13.38 15.52 4.05
C LEU A 118 -14.28 16.58 4.72
N ASP A 119 -14.73 16.32 5.96
CA ASP A 119 -15.52 17.27 6.74
C ASP A 119 -14.76 18.58 7.01
N LEU A 120 -13.46 18.50 7.34
CA LEU A 120 -12.62 19.69 7.55
C LEU A 120 -12.41 20.46 6.25
N GLU A 121 -12.25 19.78 5.13
CA GLU A 121 -12.16 20.42 3.80
C GLU A 121 -13.47 21.13 3.43
N HIS A 122 -14.63 20.52 3.70
CA HIS A 122 -15.92 21.18 3.52
C HIS A 122 -16.06 22.44 4.39
N GLN A 123 -15.60 22.38 5.65
CA GLN A 123 -15.58 23.55 6.52
C GLN A 123 -14.66 24.65 5.98
N GLU A 124 -13.53 24.29 5.34
CA GLU A 124 -12.62 25.25 4.71
C GLU A 124 -13.31 25.99 3.57
N GLU A 125 -13.91 25.23 2.65
CA GLU A 125 -14.59 25.81 1.48
C GLU A 125 -15.81 26.64 1.88
N ALA A 126 -16.61 26.19 2.87
CA ALA A 126 -17.72 26.99 3.41
C ALA A 126 -17.24 28.34 3.96
N PHE A 127 -16.12 28.33 4.69
CA PHE A 127 -15.52 29.56 5.21
C PHE A 127 -15.02 30.49 4.10
N ILE A 128 -14.38 29.94 3.06
CA ILE A 128 -13.90 30.70 1.91
C ILE A 128 -15.08 31.31 1.12
N ARG A 129 -16.15 30.55 0.90
CA ARG A 129 -17.38 31.02 0.23
C ARG A 129 -18.07 32.12 1.03
N GLN A 130 -18.19 31.97 2.35
CA GLN A 130 -18.74 33.01 3.21
C GLN A 130 -17.90 34.29 3.16
N ALA A 131 -16.57 34.17 3.24
CA ALA A 131 -15.67 35.31 3.13
C ALA A 131 -15.83 36.02 1.77
N ALA A 132 -15.98 35.27 0.68
CA ALA A 132 -16.23 35.81 -0.65
C ALA A 132 -17.58 36.57 -0.73
N ALA A 133 -18.63 36.05 -0.10
CA ALA A 133 -19.92 36.74 0.00
C ALA A 133 -19.83 38.06 0.80
N GLU A 134 -18.93 38.11 1.79
CA GLU A 134 -18.57 39.33 2.53
C GLU A 134 -17.58 40.24 1.77
N GLY A 135 -17.26 39.92 0.51
CA GLY A 135 -16.37 40.71 -0.35
C GLY A 135 -14.87 40.49 -0.08
N LYS A 136 -14.49 39.49 0.72
CA LYS A 136 -13.09 39.15 1.02
C LYS A 136 -12.64 38.00 0.12
N SER A 137 -11.54 38.21 -0.60
CA SER A 137 -10.92 37.15 -1.40
C SER A 137 -9.89 36.39 -0.57
N ILE A 138 -10.16 35.12 -0.30
CA ILE A 138 -9.23 34.20 0.35
C ILE A 138 -8.78 33.18 -0.69
N PRO A 139 -7.45 33.01 -0.91
CA PRO A 139 -6.97 32.03 -1.86
C PRO A 139 -7.22 30.62 -1.33
N ARG A 140 -7.71 29.74 -2.21
CA ARG A 140 -7.80 28.29 -1.96
C ARG A 140 -6.39 27.69 -1.91
N ARG A 141 -6.27 26.54 -1.24
CA ARG A 141 -5.04 25.75 -1.28
C ARG A 141 -4.84 25.12 -2.65
N ALA A 142 -3.58 24.84 -3.00
CA ALA A 142 -3.22 24.22 -4.28
C ALA A 142 -3.61 22.74 -4.35
N ASP A 143 -3.66 22.07 -3.20
CA ASP A 143 -4.01 20.67 -2.99
C ASP A 143 -5.48 20.50 -2.54
N ALA A 144 -6.33 21.51 -2.75
CA ALA A 144 -7.74 21.43 -2.36
C ALA A 144 -8.45 20.29 -3.09
N ASN A 145 -9.21 19.49 -2.34
CA ASN A 145 -9.95 18.36 -2.88
C ASN A 145 -11.04 18.81 -3.88
N PRO A 146 -11.00 18.34 -5.14
CA PRO A 146 -11.93 18.78 -6.17
C PRO A 146 -13.39 18.43 -5.84
N VAL A 147 -13.64 17.36 -5.08
CA VAL A 147 -15.00 16.95 -4.69
C VAL A 147 -15.68 18.03 -3.84
N VAL A 148 -14.92 18.64 -2.92
CA VAL A 148 -15.41 19.69 -2.03
C VAL A 148 -15.69 20.99 -2.78
N LEU A 149 -14.88 21.30 -3.80
CA LEU A 149 -15.05 22.50 -4.62
C LEU A 149 -16.30 22.43 -5.51
N LEU A 150 -16.69 21.22 -5.93
CA LEU A 150 -17.81 20.96 -6.83
C LEU A 150 -19.12 20.68 -6.10
N ALA A 151 -19.11 20.50 -4.78
CA ALA A 151 -20.32 20.37 -3.99
C ALA A 151 -21.02 21.75 -3.90
N ASP A 152 -22.21 21.84 -4.48
CA ASP A 152 -23.03 23.07 -4.52
C ASP A 152 -23.48 23.52 -3.12
#